data_AF-A0A7X7R3C7-F1
#
_entry.id   AF-A0A7X7R3C7-F1
#
_cell.length_a   1.000
_cell.length_b   1.000
_cell.length_c   1.000
_cell.angle_alpha   90.00
_cell.angle_beta   90.00
_cell.angle_gamma   90.00
#
_symmetry.space_group_name_H-M   'P 1'
#
loop_
_entity.id
_entity.type
_entity.pdbx_description
1 polymer ?
#
loop_
_entity_poly.entity_id
_entity_poly.type
_entity_poly.pdbx_seq_one_letter_code
_entity_poly.pdbx_strand_id
1 'polypeptide(L)'
;MFKTFLDKTERQYLDLSTLLNYHPGQVLYYYYNSYIKLPLAVYIELTNLAKKERDLDAPIFAWLELFEDQLEITADILSLADSKFLHTIGPYYYPCTNSRFYFTKASPPAEVITAADINTFLELDASLPISREILSYSKTRRDGKKQKTIEDMIKDISMCIVSLTEIDKLEKHIIYLNKCLEQRYHIVEQEDFYPQEPDNLPEKPEKMVLPPRENNNLVSFILPGIWKKKYQDVYEHFSHDTKVYLIRYREFEKSLERFKKVLLEWNNHKWNLTDKCFEDIAVLESKAKTARAGLVIYNNILNKSIIHADYRNRESLIHFKYYLETGRAAEIQECMNLYEEERHWAEIKESQARIENTISLMRSDDVDTSQLSQQMDNLIKTDFRKSKAAKN
;
A
#
# COMPACT_ATOMS: atom_id res chain seq x y z
N MET A 1 -3.87 7.52 -3.55
CA MET A 1 -4.70 6.59 -2.76
C MET A 1 -3.91 5.32 -2.43
N PHE A 2 -3.80 4.32 -3.32
CA PHE A 2 -3.03 3.08 -3.05
C PHE A 2 -1.59 3.30 -2.57
N LYS A 3 -0.76 4.04 -3.32
CA LYS A 3 0.59 4.40 -2.88
C LYS A 3 0.61 5.18 -1.56
N THR A 4 -0.38 6.04 -1.34
CA THR A 4 -0.43 6.94 -0.18
C THR A 4 -0.70 6.20 1.13
N PHE A 5 -1.52 5.14 1.10
CA PHE A 5 -2.02 4.47 2.30
C PHE A 5 -1.52 3.03 2.46
N LEU A 6 -1.10 2.37 1.38
CA LEU A 6 -0.67 0.97 1.39
C LEU A 6 0.80 0.78 1.01
N ASP A 7 1.48 1.84 0.56
CA ASP A 7 2.84 1.81 -0.02
C ASP A 7 3.02 0.78 -1.16
N LYS A 8 1.92 0.42 -1.83
CA LYS A 8 1.91 -0.51 -2.96
C LYS A 8 1.97 0.23 -4.30
N THR A 9 2.81 -0.28 -5.19
CA THR A 9 3.00 0.26 -6.54
C THR A 9 2.16 -0.50 -7.57
N GLU A 10 2.05 -1.82 -7.43
CA GLU A 10 1.27 -2.69 -8.33
C GLU A 10 -0.17 -2.87 -7.83
N ARG A 11 -0.97 -1.81 -7.97
CA ARG A 11 -2.36 -1.79 -7.51
C ARG A 11 -3.36 -2.54 -8.39
N GLN A 12 -2.93 -3.13 -9.51
CA GLN A 12 -3.86 -3.64 -10.52
C GLN A 12 -4.21 -5.12 -10.33
N TYR A 13 -3.50 -5.84 -9.45
CA TYR A 13 -3.75 -7.25 -9.20
C TYR A 13 -4.55 -7.45 -7.92
N LEU A 14 -5.65 -8.19 -8.04
CA LEU A 14 -6.47 -8.61 -6.90
C LEU A 14 -6.13 -10.04 -6.51
N ASP A 15 -5.94 -10.26 -5.21
CA ASP A 15 -5.85 -11.59 -4.63
C ASP A 15 -7.25 -12.19 -4.39
N LEU A 16 -7.31 -13.52 -4.29
CA LEU A 16 -8.54 -14.27 -3.99
C LEU A 16 -9.18 -13.81 -2.68
N SER A 17 -8.38 -13.49 -1.66
CA SER A 17 -8.91 -13.00 -0.38
C SER A 17 -9.80 -11.77 -0.54
N THR A 18 -9.47 -10.86 -1.45
CA THR A 18 -10.27 -9.67 -1.74
C THR A 18 -11.63 -10.03 -2.30
N LEU A 19 -11.69 -10.99 -3.24
CA LEU A 19 -12.92 -11.42 -3.90
C LEU A 19 -13.85 -12.21 -2.97
N LEU A 20 -13.28 -12.92 -2.00
CA LEU A 20 -14.05 -13.70 -1.02
C LEU A 20 -14.68 -12.83 0.07
N ASN A 21 -14.02 -11.75 0.48
CA ASN A 21 -14.42 -10.97 1.65
C ASN A 21 -15.17 -9.67 1.32
N TYR A 22 -15.09 -9.18 0.09
CA TYR A 22 -15.66 -7.88 -0.28
C TYR A 22 -16.43 -7.91 -1.60
N HIS A 23 -17.58 -7.23 -1.63
CA HIS A 23 -18.40 -7.12 -2.83
C HIS A 23 -17.71 -6.27 -3.91
N PRO A 24 -18.01 -6.51 -5.20
CA PRO A 24 -17.43 -5.74 -6.30
C PRO A 24 -17.59 -4.23 -6.13
N GLY A 25 -18.74 -3.76 -5.68
CA GLY A 25 -18.99 -2.33 -5.45
C GLY A 25 -18.03 -1.69 -4.44
N GLN A 26 -17.66 -2.41 -3.38
CA GLN A 26 -16.72 -1.93 -2.36
C GLN A 26 -15.30 -1.82 -2.92
N VAL A 27 -14.88 -2.80 -3.73
CA VAL A 27 -13.54 -2.81 -4.32
C VAL A 27 -13.45 -1.79 -5.46
N LEU A 28 -14.42 -1.81 -6.39
CA LEU A 28 -14.44 -0.96 -7.58
C LEU A 28 -14.61 0.53 -7.28
N TYR A 29 -15.10 0.88 -6.09
CA TYR A 29 -15.08 2.25 -5.57
C TYR A 29 -13.70 2.89 -5.69
N TYR A 30 -12.63 2.12 -5.52
CA TYR A 30 -11.24 2.61 -5.58
C TYR A 30 -10.62 2.57 -6.98
N TYR A 31 -11.31 2.02 -7.98
CA TYR A 31 -10.78 1.79 -9.34
C TYR A 31 -11.41 2.66 -10.43
N TYR A 32 -12.05 3.78 -10.08
CA TYR A 32 -12.61 4.70 -11.07
C TYR A 32 -11.55 5.12 -12.12
N ASN A 33 -11.91 5.03 -13.41
CA ASN A 33 -11.03 5.28 -14.56
C ASN A 33 -9.70 4.48 -14.52
N SER A 34 -9.73 3.26 -13.96
CA SER A 34 -8.54 2.40 -13.79
C SER A 34 -8.73 1.04 -14.48
N TYR A 35 -7.80 0.13 -14.23
CA TYR A 35 -7.92 -1.25 -14.68
C TYR A 35 -7.50 -2.25 -13.61
N ILE A 36 -8.02 -3.47 -13.74
CA ILE A 36 -7.78 -4.62 -12.88
C ILE A 36 -7.31 -5.78 -13.75
N LYS A 37 -6.29 -6.50 -13.28
CA LYS A 37 -5.77 -7.74 -13.85
C LYS A 37 -6.08 -8.87 -12.88
N LEU A 38 -6.79 -9.87 -13.35
CA LEU A 38 -7.10 -11.06 -12.58
C LEU A 38 -6.33 -12.27 -13.13
N PRO A 39 -5.52 -12.94 -12.30
CA PRO A 39 -4.92 -14.21 -12.70
C PRO A 39 -6.00 -15.26 -12.96
N LEU A 40 -5.85 -16.04 -14.03
CA LEU A 40 -6.77 -17.11 -14.41
C LEU A 40 -6.91 -18.14 -13.29
N ALA A 41 -5.82 -18.43 -12.58
CA ALA A 41 -5.84 -19.32 -11.41
C ALA A 41 -6.82 -18.83 -10.32
N VAL A 42 -6.86 -17.52 -10.07
CA VAL A 42 -7.76 -16.92 -9.07
C VAL A 42 -9.22 -17.05 -9.51
N TYR A 43 -9.55 -16.81 -10.79
CA TYR A 43 -10.92 -17.02 -11.30
C TYR A 43 -11.35 -18.50 -11.21
N ILE A 44 -10.47 -19.44 -11.58
CA ILE A 44 -10.76 -20.87 -11.49
C ILE A 44 -10.97 -21.28 -10.03
N GLU A 45 -10.17 -20.77 -9.10
CA GLU A 45 -10.35 -21.05 -7.68
C GLU A 45 -11.65 -20.46 -7.14
N LEU A 46 -11.98 -19.22 -7.53
CA LEU A 46 -13.24 -18.55 -7.20
C LEU A 46 -14.45 -19.39 -7.65
N THR A 47 -14.50 -19.81 -8.91
CA THR A 47 -15.59 -20.65 -9.43
C THR A 47 -15.69 -22.01 -8.72
N ASN A 48 -14.57 -22.59 -8.29
CA ASN A 48 -14.57 -23.84 -7.53
C ASN A 48 -15.04 -23.67 -6.09
N LEU A 49 -14.72 -22.54 -5.46
CA LEU A 49 -15.20 -22.20 -4.12
C LEU A 49 -16.69 -21.86 -4.14
N ALA A 50 -17.18 -21.16 -5.15
CA ALA A 50 -18.60 -20.83 -5.29
C ALA A 50 -19.50 -22.07 -5.32
N LYS A 51 -19.04 -23.17 -5.93
CA LYS A 51 -19.75 -24.47 -5.93
C LYS A 51 -19.91 -25.09 -4.54
N LYS A 52 -19.06 -24.69 -3.59
CA LYS A 52 -19.05 -25.19 -2.21
C LYS A 52 -19.66 -24.20 -1.22
N GLU A 53 -19.84 -22.96 -1.64
CA GLU A 53 -20.37 -21.88 -0.81
C GLU A 53 -21.86 -22.11 -0.56
N ARG A 54 -22.27 -21.89 0.70
CA ARG A 54 -23.65 -22.09 1.15
C ARG A 54 -24.37 -20.78 1.36
N ASP A 55 -23.63 -19.72 1.65
CA ASP A 55 -24.19 -18.38 1.82
C ASP A 55 -24.41 -17.73 0.46
N LEU A 56 -25.67 -17.62 0.03
CA LEU A 56 -26.04 -17.04 -1.27
C LEU A 56 -25.75 -15.54 -1.35
N ASP A 57 -25.65 -14.86 -0.21
CA ASP A 57 -25.32 -13.43 -0.16
C ASP A 57 -23.79 -13.19 -0.15
N ALA A 58 -22.99 -14.27 -0.21
CA ALA A 58 -21.54 -14.16 -0.19
C ALA A 58 -21.01 -13.34 -1.38
N PRO A 59 -19.97 -12.49 -1.17
CA PRO A 59 -19.40 -11.64 -2.21
C PRO A 59 -18.98 -12.38 -3.49
N ILE A 60 -18.61 -13.66 -3.34
CA ILE A 60 -18.21 -14.54 -4.44
C ILE A 60 -19.25 -14.61 -5.56
N PHE A 61 -20.54 -14.66 -5.22
CA PHE A 61 -21.60 -14.76 -6.21
C PHE A 61 -21.78 -13.44 -6.96
N ALA A 62 -21.67 -12.29 -6.28
CA ALA A 62 -21.71 -10.98 -6.92
C ALA A 62 -20.52 -10.75 -7.87
N TRP A 63 -19.34 -11.28 -7.53
CA TRP A 63 -18.18 -11.27 -8.45
C TRP A 63 -18.41 -12.14 -9.67
N LEU A 64 -18.95 -13.34 -9.51
CA LEU A 64 -19.26 -14.23 -10.63
C LEU A 64 -20.36 -13.64 -11.52
N GLU A 65 -21.41 -13.04 -10.96
CA GLU A 65 -22.44 -12.33 -11.72
C GLU A 65 -21.82 -11.19 -12.55
N LEU A 66 -20.93 -10.38 -11.95
CA LEU A 66 -20.23 -9.34 -12.68
C LEU A 66 -19.39 -9.92 -13.84
N PHE A 67 -18.67 -11.00 -13.60
CA PHE A 67 -17.79 -11.61 -14.60
C PHE A 67 -18.56 -12.34 -15.71
N GLU A 68 -19.55 -13.15 -15.36
CA GLU A 68 -20.21 -14.08 -16.27
C GLU A 68 -21.41 -13.43 -16.96
N ASP A 69 -22.18 -12.61 -16.26
CA ASP A 69 -23.40 -12.02 -16.81
C ASP A 69 -23.17 -10.60 -17.36
N GLN A 70 -22.41 -9.76 -16.63
CA GLN A 70 -22.22 -8.37 -17.06
C GLN A 70 -21.06 -8.21 -18.05
N LEU A 71 -19.94 -8.92 -17.82
CA LEU A 71 -18.78 -8.87 -18.70
C LEU A 71 -18.77 -9.99 -19.76
N GLU A 72 -19.65 -10.99 -19.64
CA GLU A 72 -19.84 -12.09 -20.61
C GLU A 72 -18.54 -12.87 -20.92
N ILE A 73 -17.67 -13.10 -19.91
CA ILE A 73 -16.30 -13.59 -20.15
C ILE A 73 -16.17 -15.11 -20.36
N THR A 74 -17.23 -15.88 -20.07
CA THR A 74 -17.16 -17.34 -19.91
C THR A 74 -16.55 -18.07 -21.11
N ALA A 75 -16.98 -17.75 -22.32
CA ALA A 75 -16.47 -18.37 -23.54
C ALA A 75 -14.99 -18.01 -23.81
N ASP A 76 -14.60 -16.77 -23.50
CA ASP A 76 -13.24 -16.29 -23.72
C ASP A 76 -12.26 -16.84 -22.68
N ILE A 77 -12.70 -17.03 -21.43
CA ILE A 77 -11.88 -17.67 -20.40
C ILE A 77 -11.56 -19.12 -20.77
N LEU A 78 -12.53 -19.87 -21.32
CA LEU A 78 -12.28 -21.22 -21.82
C LEU A 78 -11.25 -21.20 -22.96
N SER A 79 -11.42 -20.28 -23.92
CA SER A 79 -10.45 -20.08 -25.01
C SER A 79 -9.07 -19.68 -24.49
N LEU A 80 -9.00 -18.85 -23.44
CA LEU A 80 -7.75 -18.50 -22.79
C LEU A 80 -7.12 -19.74 -22.18
N ALA A 81 -7.83 -20.49 -21.33
CA ALA A 81 -7.33 -21.68 -20.65
C ALA A 81 -6.69 -22.68 -21.63
N ASP A 82 -7.38 -23.00 -22.72
CA ASP A 82 -6.94 -23.99 -23.71
C ASP A 82 -5.80 -23.52 -24.62
N SER A 83 -5.70 -22.21 -24.86
CA SER A 83 -4.73 -21.66 -25.80
C SER A 83 -3.30 -21.66 -25.25
N LYS A 84 -2.36 -22.23 -25.98
CA LYS A 84 -0.92 -22.14 -25.67
C LYS A 84 -0.29 -20.79 -26.04
N PHE A 85 -0.95 -20.02 -26.90
CA PHE A 85 -0.39 -18.82 -27.55
C PHE A 85 -0.98 -17.50 -27.01
N LEU A 86 -2.08 -17.60 -26.27
CA LEU A 86 -2.77 -16.49 -25.63
C LEU A 86 -2.47 -16.50 -24.14
N HIS A 87 -1.99 -15.36 -23.63
CA HIS A 87 -1.63 -15.22 -22.21
C HIS A 87 -2.52 -14.22 -21.47
N THR A 88 -3.19 -13.32 -22.18
CA THR A 88 -4.07 -12.31 -21.60
C THR A 88 -5.25 -12.04 -22.54
N ILE A 89 -6.43 -11.84 -21.98
CA ILE A 89 -7.65 -11.41 -22.67
C ILE A 89 -8.19 -10.12 -22.04
N GLY A 90 -9.02 -9.40 -22.79
CA GLY A 90 -9.53 -8.07 -22.44
C GLY A 90 -8.85 -6.94 -23.22
N PRO A 91 -9.22 -5.67 -22.97
CA PRO A 91 -10.07 -5.23 -21.87
C PRO A 91 -11.54 -5.61 -22.01
N TYR A 92 -12.14 -5.97 -20.87
CA TYR A 92 -13.59 -5.94 -20.67
C TYR A 92 -13.94 -4.65 -19.93
N TYR A 93 -14.97 -3.95 -20.39
CA TYR A 93 -15.30 -2.63 -19.89
C TYR A 93 -16.45 -2.71 -18.90
N TYR A 94 -16.27 -2.09 -17.73
CA TYR A 94 -17.30 -1.91 -16.73
C TYR A 94 -17.67 -0.42 -16.63
N PRO A 95 -18.78 0.01 -17.27
CA PRO A 95 -19.08 1.43 -17.43
C PRO A 95 -19.37 2.17 -16.12
N CYS A 96 -19.95 1.50 -15.10
CA CYS A 96 -20.39 2.14 -13.87
C CYS A 96 -19.26 2.78 -13.03
N THR A 97 -18.00 2.41 -13.27
CA THR A 97 -16.81 3.07 -12.73
C THR A 97 -15.77 3.35 -13.81
N ASN A 98 -16.14 3.19 -15.09
CA ASN A 98 -15.25 3.20 -16.25
C ASN A 98 -13.95 2.41 -16.01
N SER A 99 -14.09 1.25 -15.37
CA SER A 99 -12.99 0.33 -15.07
C SER A 99 -12.82 -0.68 -16.19
N ARG A 100 -11.59 -1.17 -16.38
CA ARG A 100 -11.30 -2.24 -17.34
C ARG A 100 -10.80 -3.49 -16.63
N PHE A 101 -11.22 -4.66 -17.10
CA PHE A 101 -10.78 -5.96 -16.60
C PHE A 101 -9.96 -6.70 -17.64
N TYR A 102 -8.89 -7.32 -17.18
CA TYR A 102 -8.05 -8.22 -17.96
C TYR A 102 -7.90 -9.53 -17.21
N PHE A 103 -7.89 -10.65 -17.93
CA PHE A 103 -7.63 -11.97 -17.35
C PHE A 103 -6.33 -12.50 -17.92
N THR A 104 -5.43 -12.99 -17.06
CA THR A 104 -4.08 -13.35 -17.46
C THR A 104 -3.63 -14.70 -16.92
N LYS A 105 -2.82 -15.43 -17.69
CA LYS A 105 -2.12 -16.65 -17.23
C LYS A 105 -0.86 -16.34 -16.44
N ALA A 106 -0.40 -15.09 -16.46
CA ALA A 106 0.79 -14.69 -15.71
C ALA A 106 0.58 -14.91 -14.21
N SER A 107 1.63 -15.36 -13.53
CA SER A 107 1.66 -15.37 -12.08
C SER A 107 1.48 -13.94 -11.56
N PRO A 108 0.74 -13.76 -10.45
CA PRO A 108 0.63 -12.45 -9.84
C PRO A 108 2.03 -11.94 -9.41
N PRO A 109 2.23 -10.62 -9.43
CA PRO A 109 3.44 -9.99 -8.89
C PRO A 109 3.55 -10.19 -7.37
N ALA A 110 4.69 -9.80 -6.79
CA ALA A 110 4.89 -9.88 -5.34
C ALA A 110 3.92 -8.99 -4.55
N GLU A 111 3.53 -7.84 -5.12
CA GLU A 111 2.56 -6.91 -4.53
C GLU A 111 1.17 -7.14 -5.13
N VAL A 112 0.24 -7.67 -4.35
CA VAL A 112 -1.17 -7.81 -4.71
C VAL A 112 -2.07 -7.11 -3.70
N ILE A 113 -3.25 -6.69 -4.13
CA ILE A 113 -4.28 -6.14 -3.26
C ILE A 113 -5.05 -7.28 -2.61
N THR A 114 -4.94 -7.34 -1.28
CA THR A 114 -5.51 -8.35 -0.39
C THR A 114 -6.72 -7.81 0.39
N ALA A 115 -7.44 -8.71 1.05
CA ALA A 115 -8.53 -8.31 1.94
C ALA A 115 -8.09 -7.31 3.04
N ALA A 116 -6.88 -7.44 3.59
CA ALA A 116 -6.37 -6.55 4.64
C ALA A 116 -6.17 -5.10 4.13
N ASP A 117 -5.80 -4.96 2.85
CA ASP A 117 -5.64 -3.66 2.22
C ASP A 117 -6.99 -2.96 2.03
N ILE A 118 -8.01 -3.70 1.59
CA ILE A 118 -9.38 -3.17 1.48
C ILE A 118 -9.94 -2.82 2.86
N ASN A 119 -9.68 -3.66 3.87
CA ASN A 119 -10.07 -3.35 5.25
C ASN A 119 -9.48 -2.03 5.74
N THR A 120 -8.20 -1.77 5.42
CA THR A 120 -7.53 -0.52 5.77
C THR A 120 -8.27 0.69 5.18
N PHE A 121 -8.74 0.60 3.93
CA PHE A 121 -9.54 1.68 3.34
C PHE A 121 -10.92 1.84 3.96
N LEU A 122 -11.58 0.73 4.33
CA LEU A 122 -12.89 0.78 4.99
C LEU A 122 -12.78 1.36 6.40
N GLU A 123 -11.73 1.05 7.13
CA GLU A 123 -11.41 1.67 8.43
C GLU A 123 -11.15 3.17 8.27
N LEU A 124 -10.48 3.57 7.18
CA LEU A 124 -10.29 4.98 6.85
C LEU A 124 -11.57 5.68 6.39
N ASP A 125 -12.57 4.98 5.85
CA ASP A 125 -13.86 5.58 5.47
C ASP A 125 -14.86 5.66 6.64
N ALA A 126 -14.62 4.87 7.69
CA ALA A 126 -15.49 4.79 8.85
C ALA A 126 -15.65 6.18 9.51
N SER A 127 -16.90 6.51 9.86
CA SER A 127 -17.20 7.74 10.59
C SER A 127 -16.54 7.70 11.96
N LEU A 128 -15.90 8.81 12.34
CA LEU A 128 -15.28 9.01 13.66
C LEU A 128 -16.18 9.89 14.53
N PRO A 129 -17.19 9.33 15.23
CA PRO A 129 -18.09 10.11 16.06
C PRO A 129 -17.36 10.70 17.26
N ILE A 130 -17.59 11.99 17.52
CA ILE A 130 -17.04 12.67 18.69
C ILE A 130 -17.81 12.22 19.92
N SER A 131 -17.10 11.82 20.98
CA SER A 131 -17.73 11.39 22.22
C SER A 131 -18.55 12.53 22.86
N ARG A 132 -19.69 12.18 23.47
CA ARG A 132 -20.54 13.15 24.18
C ARG A 132 -19.78 13.86 25.31
N GLU A 133 -18.87 13.15 25.95
CA GLU A 133 -18.03 13.68 27.01
C GLU A 133 -17.13 14.81 26.49
N ILE A 134 -16.45 14.62 25.36
CA ILE A 134 -15.57 15.61 24.73
C ILE A 134 -16.37 16.83 24.26
N LEU A 135 -17.56 16.61 23.69
CA LEU A 135 -18.47 17.70 23.33
C LEU A 135 -18.92 18.51 24.55
N SER A 136 -19.24 17.84 25.66
CA SER A 136 -19.63 18.51 26.91
C SER A 136 -18.45 19.28 27.53
N TYR A 137 -17.26 18.69 27.49
CA TYR A 137 -16.03 19.27 28.02
C TYR A 137 -15.64 20.53 27.25
N SER A 138 -15.64 20.48 25.91
CA SER A 138 -15.27 21.65 25.08
C SER A 138 -16.22 22.84 25.26
N LYS A 139 -17.53 22.59 25.48
CA LYS A 139 -18.55 23.63 25.70
C LYS A 139 -18.48 24.28 27.09
N THR A 140 -18.19 23.51 28.12
CA THR A 140 -18.20 23.99 29.51
C THR A 140 -16.92 24.72 29.91
N ARG A 141 -15.84 24.57 29.11
CA ARG A 141 -14.54 25.17 29.37
C ARG A 141 -14.54 26.70 29.16
N ARG A 142 -14.54 27.44 30.27
CA ARG A 142 -14.21 28.88 30.34
C ARG A 142 -12.69 29.06 30.40
N ASP A 143 -12.20 30.20 29.88
CA ASP A 143 -10.76 30.51 29.83
C ASP A 143 -10.09 30.35 31.20
N GLY A 144 -8.87 29.79 31.20
CA GLY A 144 -8.16 29.17 32.33
C GLY A 144 -7.73 30.06 33.50
N LYS A 145 -8.55 31.01 33.92
CA LYS A 145 -8.23 31.97 34.99
C LYS A 145 -8.65 31.52 36.40
N LYS A 146 -9.24 30.33 36.58
CA LYS A 146 -9.62 29.82 37.91
C LYS A 146 -8.66 28.72 38.36
N GLN A 147 -8.30 28.74 39.63
CA GLN A 147 -7.50 27.72 40.30
C GLN A 147 -8.24 26.38 40.22
N LYS A 148 -7.61 25.39 39.57
CA LYS A 148 -8.18 24.06 39.31
C LYS A 148 -7.74 23.09 40.41
N THR A 149 -8.61 22.17 40.79
CA THR A 149 -8.25 21.07 41.68
C THR A 149 -7.32 20.07 40.96
N ILE A 150 -6.62 19.20 41.71
CA ILE A 150 -5.80 18.13 41.12
C ILE A 150 -6.65 17.24 40.21
N GLU A 151 -7.88 16.92 40.62
CA GLU A 151 -8.83 16.16 39.80
C GLU A 151 -9.19 16.87 38.48
N ASP A 152 -9.41 18.20 38.52
CA ASP A 152 -9.66 18.99 37.31
C ASP A 152 -8.44 19.03 36.37
N MET A 153 -7.22 19.04 36.92
CA MET A 153 -5.98 18.98 36.14
C MET A 153 -5.78 17.61 35.50
N ILE A 154 -5.97 16.51 36.25
CA ILE A 154 -5.93 15.14 35.72
C ILE A 154 -6.98 14.94 34.62
N LYS A 155 -8.18 15.50 34.81
CA LYS A 155 -9.23 15.47 33.79
C LYS A 155 -8.85 16.26 32.54
N ASP A 156 -8.27 17.45 32.67
CA ASP A 156 -7.79 18.25 31.54
C ASP A 156 -6.69 17.52 30.76
N ILE A 157 -5.72 16.93 31.46
CA ILE A 157 -4.65 16.12 30.85
C ILE A 157 -5.25 14.91 30.12
N SER A 158 -6.18 14.19 30.75
CA SER A 158 -6.83 13.03 30.13
C SER A 158 -7.61 13.44 28.86
N MET A 159 -8.31 14.57 28.88
CA MET A 159 -9.00 15.11 27.70
C MET A 159 -8.02 15.54 26.60
N CYS A 160 -6.86 16.12 26.96
CA CYS A 160 -5.81 16.46 26.00
C CYS A 160 -5.21 15.20 25.34
N ILE A 161 -4.93 14.15 26.12
CA ILE A 161 -4.41 12.86 25.60
C ILE A 161 -5.40 12.26 24.61
N VAL A 162 -6.69 12.18 24.97
CA VAL A 162 -7.72 11.65 24.07
C VAL A 162 -7.86 12.51 22.83
N SER A 163 -7.82 13.85 22.98
CA SER A 163 -7.91 14.76 21.85
C SER A 163 -6.76 14.57 20.85
N LEU A 164 -5.52 14.40 21.32
CA LEU A 164 -4.37 14.14 20.46
C LEU A 164 -4.54 12.83 19.68
N THR A 165 -4.95 11.75 20.35
CA THR A 165 -5.14 10.44 19.69
C THR A 165 -6.24 10.48 18.62
N GLU A 166 -7.28 11.30 18.83
CA GLU A 166 -8.38 11.43 17.88
C GLU A 166 -8.05 12.43 16.75
N ILE A 167 -7.20 13.44 17.00
CA ILE A 167 -6.67 14.33 15.94
C ILE A 167 -5.89 13.52 14.91
N ASP A 168 -4.95 12.66 15.33
CA ASP A 168 -4.15 11.85 14.40
C ASP A 168 -5.02 10.97 13.49
N LYS A 169 -6.08 10.38 14.05
CA LYS A 169 -7.05 9.57 13.29
C LYS A 169 -7.88 10.43 12.33
N LEU A 170 -8.39 11.58 12.80
CA LEU A 170 -9.18 12.49 11.98
C LEU A 170 -8.36 13.09 10.83
N GLU A 171 -7.09 13.41 11.06
CA GLU A 171 -6.22 13.93 10.00
C GLU A 171 -6.02 12.89 8.90
N LYS A 172 -5.74 11.63 9.26
CA LYS A 172 -5.67 10.52 8.29
C LYS A 172 -6.98 10.33 7.53
N HIS A 173 -8.12 10.37 8.23
CA HIS A 173 -9.45 10.30 7.63
C HIS A 173 -9.70 11.46 6.66
N ILE A 174 -9.36 12.69 7.02
CA ILE A 174 -9.51 13.87 6.15
C ILE A 174 -8.63 13.74 4.89
N ILE A 175 -7.39 13.27 5.04
CA ILE A 175 -6.50 13.03 3.89
C ILE A 175 -7.10 11.97 2.96
N TYR A 176 -7.67 10.90 3.52
CA TYR A 176 -8.38 9.87 2.76
C TYR A 176 -9.57 10.44 1.98
N LEU A 177 -10.47 11.17 2.66
CA LEU A 177 -11.65 11.79 2.03
C LEU A 177 -11.25 12.76 0.91
N ASN A 178 -10.23 13.59 1.13
CA ASN A 178 -9.74 14.52 0.10
C ASN A 178 -9.17 13.77 -1.10
N LYS A 179 -8.51 12.62 -0.91
CA LYS A 179 -8.02 11.80 -2.03
C LYS A 179 -9.15 11.15 -2.82
N CYS A 180 -10.24 10.74 -2.16
CA CYS A 180 -11.45 10.29 -2.85
C CYS A 180 -12.09 11.43 -3.65
N LEU A 181 -12.25 12.61 -3.03
CA LEU A 181 -12.80 13.81 -3.68
C LEU A 181 -11.98 14.23 -4.90
N GLU A 182 -10.65 14.30 -4.78
CA GLU A 182 -9.73 14.63 -5.87
C GLU A 182 -9.96 13.70 -7.08
N GLN A 183 -10.12 12.38 -6.83
CA GLN A 183 -10.40 11.42 -7.90
C GLN A 183 -11.77 11.65 -8.55
N ARG A 184 -12.81 11.99 -7.77
CA ARG A 184 -14.17 12.21 -8.32
C ARG A 184 -14.32 13.53 -9.04
N TYR A 185 -13.78 14.62 -8.50
CA TYR A 185 -13.75 15.92 -9.19
C TYR A 185 -13.01 15.83 -10.51
N HIS A 186 -11.86 15.15 -10.55
CA HIS A 186 -11.12 14.95 -11.79
C HIS A 186 -11.96 14.27 -12.88
N ILE A 187 -12.94 13.44 -12.54
CA ILE A 187 -13.82 12.77 -13.52
C ILE A 187 -14.91 13.73 -14.01
N VAL A 188 -15.52 14.47 -13.10
CA VAL A 188 -16.63 15.39 -13.40
C VAL A 188 -16.16 16.65 -14.13
N GLU A 189 -14.97 17.15 -13.81
CA GLU A 189 -14.36 18.34 -14.44
C GLU A 189 -13.85 18.07 -15.85
N GLN A 190 -13.69 16.79 -16.23
CA GLN A 190 -13.35 16.42 -17.60
C GLN A 190 -14.57 16.59 -18.51
N GLU A 191 -14.54 17.61 -19.38
CA GLU A 191 -15.62 17.88 -20.34
C GLU A 191 -15.92 16.66 -21.21
N ASP A 192 -14.88 16.01 -21.75
CA ASP A 192 -14.99 14.82 -22.59
C ASP A 192 -14.00 13.73 -22.16
N PHE A 193 -14.50 12.79 -21.37
CA PHE A 193 -13.79 11.55 -21.07
C PHE A 193 -14.49 10.36 -21.74
N TYR A 194 -13.67 9.38 -22.11
CA TYR A 194 -14.07 8.15 -22.80
C TYR A 194 -13.44 6.94 -22.12
N PRO A 195 -13.99 5.73 -22.31
CA PRO A 195 -13.27 4.51 -22.00
C PRO A 195 -11.96 4.50 -22.79
N GLN A 196 -10.90 3.99 -22.17
CA GLN A 196 -9.61 3.91 -22.83
C GLN A 196 -9.63 2.82 -23.92
N GLU A 197 -9.02 3.11 -25.07
CA GLU A 197 -8.88 2.14 -26.16
C GLU A 197 -8.13 0.86 -25.72
N PRO A 198 -8.39 -0.29 -26.38
CA PRO A 198 -7.61 -1.50 -26.16
C PRO A 198 -6.12 -1.29 -26.41
N ASP A 199 -5.30 -1.71 -25.45
CA ASP A 199 -3.85 -1.45 -25.39
C ASP A 199 -2.99 -2.69 -25.74
N ASN A 200 -3.63 -3.79 -26.15
CA ASN A 200 -3.01 -5.10 -26.39
C ASN A 200 -2.76 -5.42 -27.88
N LEU A 201 -2.56 -4.41 -28.73
CA LEU A 201 -2.25 -4.60 -30.15
C LEU A 201 -0.94 -5.41 -30.30
N PRO A 202 -0.97 -6.62 -30.90
CA PRO A 202 0.24 -7.40 -31.07
C PRO A 202 1.12 -6.83 -32.19
N GLU A 203 2.43 -6.92 -32.01
CA GLU A 203 3.41 -6.56 -33.02
C GLU A 203 3.41 -7.56 -34.18
N LYS A 204 3.39 -7.04 -35.41
CA LYS A 204 3.39 -7.87 -36.61
C LYS A 204 4.79 -8.46 -36.83
N PRO A 205 4.93 -9.79 -37.00
CA PRO A 205 6.21 -10.40 -37.29
C PRO A 205 6.80 -9.89 -38.60
N GLU A 206 8.07 -9.48 -38.56
CA GLU A 206 8.79 -9.05 -39.75
C GLU A 206 9.41 -10.25 -40.46
N LYS A 207 9.31 -10.28 -41.79
CA LYS A 207 10.06 -11.26 -42.58
C LYS A 207 11.52 -10.85 -42.54
N MET A 208 12.37 -11.65 -41.89
CA MET A 208 13.81 -11.45 -41.95
C MET A 208 14.27 -11.50 -43.42
N VAL A 209 14.75 -10.36 -43.92
CA VAL A 209 15.47 -10.28 -45.18
C VAL A 209 16.88 -10.72 -44.87
N LEU A 210 17.26 -11.92 -45.31
CA LEU A 210 18.63 -12.38 -45.17
C LEU A 210 19.55 -11.43 -45.94
N PRO A 211 20.74 -11.09 -45.39
CA PRO A 211 21.66 -10.21 -46.08
C PRO A 211 21.94 -10.78 -47.48
N PRO A 212 21.97 -9.93 -48.53
CA PRO A 212 22.33 -10.38 -49.86
C PRO A 212 23.68 -11.10 -49.75
N ARG A 213 23.80 -12.26 -50.42
CA ARG A 213 25.09 -12.97 -50.49
C ARG A 213 26.14 -11.97 -50.95
N GLU A 214 27.09 -11.62 -50.08
CA GLU A 214 28.32 -11.00 -50.53
C GLU A 214 28.96 -12.01 -51.47
N ASN A 215 28.91 -11.74 -52.77
CA ASN A 215 29.60 -12.50 -53.80
C ASN A 215 31.11 -12.24 -53.66
N ASN A 216 31.70 -12.66 -52.55
CA ASN A 216 33.14 -12.80 -52.44
C ASN A 216 33.47 -14.14 -53.08
N ASN A 217 34.00 -14.05 -54.30
CA ASN A 217 34.45 -15.14 -55.17
C ASN A 217 35.64 -15.89 -54.56
N LEU A 218 35.44 -16.58 -53.44
CA LEU A 218 36.34 -17.59 -52.91
C LEU A 218 35.49 -18.73 -52.36
N VAL A 219 35.54 -19.85 -53.09
CA VAL A 219 34.79 -21.09 -52.86
C VAL A 219 34.94 -21.52 -51.41
N SER A 220 33.89 -21.31 -50.61
CA SER A 220 33.78 -21.84 -49.26
C SER A 220 32.87 -23.07 -49.31
N PHE A 221 33.48 -24.26 -49.21
CA PHE A 221 32.80 -25.56 -49.06
C PHE A 221 32.11 -25.73 -47.70
N ILE A 222 31.47 -24.67 -47.18
CA ILE A 222 30.69 -24.72 -45.94
C ILE A 222 29.27 -25.14 -46.29
N LEU A 223 29.08 -26.46 -46.28
CA LEU A 223 27.84 -27.25 -46.18
C LEU A 223 26.51 -26.52 -46.53
N PRO A 224 25.94 -26.77 -47.72
CA PRO A 224 24.57 -26.37 -48.08
C PRO A 224 23.53 -26.77 -47.03
N GLY A 225 23.78 -27.84 -46.27
CA GLY A 225 22.91 -28.34 -45.21
C GLY A 225 22.77 -27.41 -43.99
N ILE A 226 23.84 -26.69 -43.59
CA ILE A 226 23.79 -25.78 -42.42
C ILE A 226 22.97 -24.54 -42.77
N TRP A 227 23.15 -24.00 -43.97
CA TRP A 227 22.35 -22.87 -44.46
C TRP A 227 20.90 -23.27 -44.71
N LYS A 228 20.64 -24.43 -45.32
CA LYS A 228 19.28 -24.93 -45.52
C LYS A 228 18.56 -25.15 -44.18
N LYS A 229 19.26 -25.70 -43.17
CA LYS A 229 18.72 -25.86 -41.81
C LYS A 229 18.44 -24.50 -41.15
N LYS A 230 19.38 -23.55 -41.19
CA LYS A 230 19.15 -22.18 -40.68
C LYS A 230 18.00 -21.46 -41.38
N TYR A 231 17.87 -21.59 -42.70
CA TYR A 231 16.75 -21.03 -43.47
C TYR A 231 15.41 -21.66 -43.07
N GLN A 232 15.39 -22.98 -42.90
CA GLN A 232 14.19 -23.70 -42.49
C GLN A 232 13.80 -23.37 -41.06
N ASP A 233 14.77 -23.28 -40.15
CA ASP A 233 14.55 -22.82 -38.78
C ASP A 233 13.97 -21.40 -38.78
N VAL A 234 14.57 -20.44 -39.51
CA VAL A 234 14.05 -19.05 -39.60
C VAL A 234 12.63 -18.99 -40.20
N TYR A 235 12.34 -19.82 -41.19
CA TYR A 235 11.00 -19.88 -41.79
C TYR A 235 9.96 -20.52 -40.86
N GLU A 236 10.33 -21.58 -40.14
CA GLU A 236 9.48 -22.24 -39.14
C GLU A 236 9.20 -21.30 -37.96
N HIS A 237 10.21 -20.55 -37.48
CA HIS A 237 10.03 -19.52 -36.47
C HIS A 237 9.10 -18.39 -36.96
N PHE A 238 9.32 -17.86 -38.17
CA PHE A 238 8.44 -16.84 -38.73
C PHE A 238 7.00 -17.34 -38.91
N SER A 239 6.81 -18.59 -39.37
CA SER A 239 5.49 -19.21 -39.51
C SER A 239 4.79 -19.38 -38.16
N HIS A 240 5.53 -19.85 -37.15
CA HIS A 240 5.05 -19.93 -35.78
C HIS A 240 4.64 -18.56 -35.24
N ASP A 241 5.51 -17.55 -35.36
CA ASP A 241 5.26 -16.21 -34.85
C ASP A 241 4.10 -15.54 -35.57
N THR A 242 3.94 -15.79 -36.88
CA THR A 242 2.76 -15.37 -37.63
C THR A 242 1.48 -16.00 -37.09
N LYS A 243 1.52 -17.30 -36.75
CA LYS A 243 0.36 -17.98 -36.15
C LYS A 243 0.02 -17.39 -34.77
N VAL A 244 1.03 -17.13 -33.94
CA VAL A 244 0.84 -16.49 -32.62
C VAL A 244 0.25 -15.09 -32.79
N TYR A 245 0.79 -14.29 -33.72
CA TYR A 245 0.28 -12.97 -34.07
C TYR A 245 -1.19 -13.00 -34.46
N LEU A 246 -1.59 -13.90 -35.37
CA LEU A 246 -2.99 -14.00 -35.81
C LEU A 246 -3.95 -14.34 -34.67
N ILE A 247 -3.54 -15.23 -33.75
CA ILE A 247 -4.34 -15.58 -32.57
C ILE A 247 -4.51 -14.37 -31.65
N ARG A 248 -3.41 -13.65 -31.36
CA ARG A 248 -3.45 -12.46 -30.51
C ARG A 248 -4.21 -11.31 -31.16
N TYR A 249 -4.07 -11.14 -32.47
CA TYR A 249 -4.75 -10.10 -33.23
C TYR A 249 -6.26 -10.32 -33.23
N ARG A 250 -6.71 -11.57 -33.31
CA ARG A 250 -8.13 -11.91 -33.18
C ARG A 250 -8.70 -11.57 -31.80
N GLU A 251 -7.92 -11.73 -30.72
CA GLU A 251 -8.35 -11.28 -29.39
C GLU A 251 -8.38 -9.75 -29.28
N PHE A 252 -7.43 -9.07 -29.91
CA PHE A 252 -7.45 -7.61 -30.03
C PHE A 252 -8.69 -7.13 -30.81
N GLU A 253 -9.07 -7.79 -31.90
CA GLU A 253 -10.30 -7.49 -32.66
C GLU A 253 -11.56 -7.64 -31.79
N LYS A 254 -11.66 -8.72 -31.00
CA LYS A 254 -12.77 -8.87 -30.03
C LYS A 254 -12.79 -7.73 -29.02
N SER A 255 -11.62 -7.31 -28.54
CA SER A 255 -11.50 -6.19 -27.60
C SER A 255 -11.95 -4.86 -28.22
N LEU A 256 -11.65 -4.64 -29.51
CA LEU A 256 -12.18 -3.52 -30.28
C LEU A 256 -13.70 -3.60 -30.46
N GLU A 257 -14.27 -4.78 -30.68
CA GLU A 257 -15.72 -4.96 -30.76
C GLU A 257 -16.40 -4.60 -29.43
N ARG A 258 -15.86 -5.08 -28.30
CA ARG A 258 -16.33 -4.70 -26.95
C ARG A 258 -16.24 -3.19 -26.74
N PHE A 259 -15.11 -2.59 -27.10
CA PHE A 259 -14.92 -1.14 -27.02
C PHE A 259 -15.95 -0.37 -27.86
N LYS A 260 -16.19 -0.79 -29.11
CA LYS A 260 -17.23 -0.20 -29.97
C LYS A 260 -18.62 -0.32 -29.35
N LYS A 261 -18.98 -1.48 -28.79
CA LYS A 261 -20.27 -1.71 -28.11
C LYS A 261 -20.47 -0.69 -26.97
N VAL A 262 -19.44 -0.48 -26.16
CA VAL A 262 -19.47 0.48 -25.05
C VAL A 262 -19.56 1.91 -25.56
N LEU A 263 -18.81 2.26 -26.61
CA LEU A 263 -18.85 3.60 -27.21
C LEU A 263 -20.23 3.96 -27.76
N LEU A 264 -20.97 3.01 -28.32
CA LEU A 264 -22.32 3.24 -28.84
C LEU A 264 -23.29 3.72 -27.75
N GLU A 265 -23.15 3.19 -26.53
CA GLU A 265 -23.99 3.55 -25.38
C GLU A 265 -23.32 4.56 -24.44
N TRP A 266 -22.13 5.06 -24.80
CA TRP A 266 -21.27 5.78 -23.87
C TRP A 266 -21.90 7.03 -23.30
N ASN A 267 -22.73 7.75 -24.05
CA ASN A 267 -23.40 8.95 -23.52
C ASN A 267 -24.28 8.64 -22.31
N ASN A 268 -25.01 7.51 -22.33
CA ASN A 268 -25.83 7.08 -21.20
C ASN A 268 -24.94 6.64 -20.02
N HIS A 269 -23.90 5.87 -20.31
CA HIS A 269 -22.94 5.41 -19.30
C HIS A 269 -22.19 6.57 -18.64
N LYS A 270 -21.73 7.55 -19.43
CA LYS A 270 -21.09 8.79 -18.99
C LYS A 270 -22.03 9.57 -18.08
N TRP A 271 -23.30 9.74 -18.47
CA TRP A 271 -24.28 10.44 -17.64
C TRP A 271 -24.48 9.75 -16.28
N ASN A 272 -24.72 8.44 -16.27
CA ASN A 272 -24.89 7.66 -15.03
C ASN A 272 -23.64 7.70 -14.14
N LEU A 273 -22.44 7.60 -14.73
CA LEU A 273 -21.18 7.66 -14.01
C LEU A 273 -20.95 9.04 -13.39
N THR A 274 -21.22 10.10 -14.15
CA THR A 274 -21.11 11.48 -13.67
C THR A 274 -22.10 11.77 -12.55
N ASP A 275 -23.35 11.33 -12.68
CA ASP A 275 -24.38 11.47 -11.63
C ASP A 275 -23.95 10.77 -10.34
N LYS A 276 -23.49 9.52 -10.44
CA LYS A 276 -22.91 8.80 -9.31
C LYS A 276 -21.69 9.50 -8.70
N CYS A 277 -20.84 10.13 -9.52
CA CYS A 277 -19.72 10.92 -9.01
C CYS A 277 -20.21 12.15 -8.23
N PHE A 278 -21.28 12.81 -8.66
CA PHE A 278 -21.86 13.93 -7.91
C PHE A 278 -22.45 13.48 -6.57
N GLU A 279 -23.14 12.33 -6.53
CA GLU A 279 -23.63 11.73 -5.29
C GLU A 279 -22.46 11.42 -4.33
N ASP A 280 -21.42 10.74 -4.83
CA ASP A 280 -20.21 10.43 -4.08
C ASP A 280 -19.55 11.71 -3.53
N ILE A 281 -19.43 12.76 -4.34
CA ILE A 281 -18.85 14.05 -3.95
C ILE A 281 -19.65 14.66 -2.81
N ALA A 282 -20.98 14.73 -2.93
CA ALA A 282 -21.84 15.32 -1.90
C ALA A 282 -21.70 14.59 -0.55
N VAL A 283 -21.65 13.26 -0.57
CA VAL A 283 -21.43 12.44 0.63
C VAL A 283 -20.03 12.68 1.22
N LEU A 284 -18.99 12.65 0.39
CA LEU A 284 -17.61 12.85 0.81
C LEU A 284 -17.36 14.26 1.37
N GLU A 285 -17.93 15.30 0.76
CA GLU A 285 -17.86 16.68 1.26
C GLU A 285 -18.54 16.82 2.63
N SER A 286 -19.72 16.20 2.80
CA SER A 286 -20.43 16.18 4.07
C SER A 286 -19.63 15.48 5.17
N LYS A 287 -19.04 14.32 4.87
CA LYS A 287 -18.11 13.62 5.78
C LYS A 287 -16.90 14.49 6.10
N ALA A 288 -16.26 15.12 5.11
CA ALA A 288 -15.07 15.95 5.29
C ALA A 288 -15.37 17.20 6.13
N LYS A 289 -16.52 17.83 5.93
CA LYS A 289 -16.99 18.96 6.74
C LYS A 289 -17.19 18.54 8.21
N THR A 290 -17.79 17.37 8.44
CA THR A 290 -17.99 16.82 9.78
C THR A 290 -16.65 16.51 10.47
N ALA A 291 -15.72 15.88 9.75
CA ALA A 291 -14.39 15.58 10.26
C ALA A 291 -13.61 16.86 10.62
N ARG A 292 -13.64 17.88 9.76
CA ARG A 292 -13.02 19.20 10.04
C ARG A 292 -13.64 19.88 11.26
N ALA A 293 -14.96 19.81 11.43
CA ALA A 293 -15.62 20.35 12.62
C ALA A 293 -15.15 19.62 13.90
N GLY A 294 -14.95 18.30 13.84
CA GLY A 294 -14.37 17.52 14.93
C GLY A 294 -12.94 17.95 15.27
N LEU A 295 -12.10 18.15 14.25
CA LEU A 295 -10.72 18.61 14.43
C LEU A 295 -10.68 19.99 15.14
N VAL A 296 -11.59 20.90 14.80
CA VAL A 296 -11.73 22.19 15.50
C VAL A 296 -12.06 22.00 16.99
N ILE A 297 -12.94 21.05 17.34
CA ILE A 297 -13.31 20.76 18.73
C ILE A 297 -12.10 20.24 19.51
N TYR A 298 -11.38 19.26 18.98
CA TYR A 298 -10.21 18.69 19.65
C TYR A 298 -9.07 19.73 19.80
N ASN A 299 -8.79 20.51 18.77
CA ASN A 299 -7.79 21.57 18.85
C ASN A 299 -8.19 22.67 19.83
N ASN A 300 -9.48 22.97 19.98
CA ASN A 300 -9.95 23.93 20.99
C ASN A 300 -9.68 23.42 22.42
N ILE A 301 -9.83 22.11 22.66
CA ILE A 301 -9.48 21.50 23.95
C ILE A 301 -7.99 21.70 24.25
N LEU A 302 -7.12 21.43 23.28
CA LEU A 302 -5.67 21.60 23.43
C LEU A 302 -5.28 23.07 23.62
N ASN A 303 -5.83 23.97 22.81
CA ASN A 303 -5.48 25.40 22.84
C ASN A 303 -5.86 26.07 24.16
N LYS A 304 -6.97 25.67 24.75
CA LYS A 304 -7.40 26.16 26.06
C LYS A 304 -6.75 25.43 27.24
N SER A 305 -5.90 24.42 26.99
CA SER A 305 -5.17 23.70 28.02
C SER A 305 -4.29 24.65 28.84
N ILE A 306 -4.24 24.42 30.16
CA ILE A 306 -3.34 25.15 31.07
C ILE A 306 -1.87 24.76 30.85
N ILE A 307 -1.63 23.66 30.14
CA ILE A 307 -0.31 23.12 29.86
C ILE A 307 0.30 23.94 28.74
N HIS A 308 1.57 24.32 28.92
CA HIS A 308 2.33 25.07 27.93
C HIS A 308 2.47 24.26 26.63
N ALA A 309 2.48 24.95 25.48
CA ALA A 309 2.40 24.32 24.16
C ALA A 309 3.50 23.27 23.93
N ASP A 310 4.71 23.53 24.40
CA ASP A 310 5.87 22.64 24.23
C ASP A 310 5.70 21.27 24.92
N TYR A 311 4.84 21.18 25.93
CA TYR A 311 4.58 19.95 26.69
C TYR A 311 3.24 19.31 26.33
N ARG A 312 2.57 19.74 25.25
CA ARG A 312 1.29 19.16 24.78
C ARG A 312 1.47 17.92 23.90
N ASN A 313 2.63 17.28 23.95
CA ASN A 313 2.83 15.98 23.30
C ASN A 313 2.32 14.85 24.21
N ARG A 314 2.02 13.69 23.62
CA ARG A 314 1.41 12.56 24.35
C ARG A 314 2.28 12.06 25.50
N GLU A 315 3.60 12.04 25.32
CA GLU A 315 4.55 11.52 26.30
C GLU A 315 4.60 12.40 27.56
N SER A 316 4.77 13.72 27.41
CA SER A 316 4.81 14.65 28.53
C SER A 316 3.48 14.65 29.30
N LEU A 317 2.34 14.59 28.60
CA LEU A 317 1.03 14.52 29.24
C LEU A 317 0.83 13.24 30.07
N ILE A 318 1.34 12.09 29.61
CA ILE A 318 1.28 10.83 30.39
C ILE A 318 2.10 10.96 31.68
N HIS A 319 3.30 11.55 31.61
CA HIS A 319 4.13 11.79 32.79
C HIS A 319 3.46 12.77 33.76
N PHE A 320 2.90 13.87 33.27
CA PHE A 320 2.21 14.84 34.13
C PHE A 320 1.01 14.22 34.83
N LYS A 321 0.23 13.39 34.13
CA LYS A 321 -0.86 12.62 34.73
C LYS A 321 -0.33 11.73 35.87
N TYR A 322 0.73 10.98 35.61
CA TYR A 322 1.35 10.10 36.59
C TYR A 322 1.85 10.88 37.83
N TYR A 323 2.49 12.04 37.66
CA TYR A 323 2.98 12.84 38.79
C TYR A 323 1.85 13.35 39.69
N LEU A 324 0.75 13.80 39.09
CA LEU A 324 -0.43 14.25 39.82
C LEU A 324 -1.15 13.09 40.52
N GLU A 325 -1.30 11.94 39.85
CA GLU A 325 -1.94 10.74 40.42
C GLU A 325 -1.15 10.14 41.59
N THR A 326 0.17 10.20 41.53
CA THR A 326 1.07 9.68 42.58
C THR A 326 1.34 10.69 43.70
N GLY A 327 0.88 11.94 43.55
CA GLY A 327 1.16 13.02 44.50
C GLY A 327 2.63 13.49 44.49
N ARG A 328 3.40 13.14 43.45
CA ARG A 328 4.77 13.66 43.24
C ARG A 328 4.78 15.14 42.89
N ALA A 329 3.67 15.65 42.33
CA ALA A 329 3.44 17.06 42.05
C ALA A 329 2.05 17.47 42.53
N ALA A 330 1.93 18.72 42.97
CA ALA A 330 0.68 19.36 43.36
C ALA A 330 0.16 20.32 42.28
N GLU A 331 1.02 20.79 41.37
CA GLU A 331 0.68 21.71 40.29
C GLU A 331 1.38 21.40 38.96
N ILE A 332 0.90 22.01 37.87
CA ILE A 332 1.43 21.80 36.52
C ILE A 332 2.87 22.29 36.37
N GLN A 333 3.27 23.36 37.06
CA GLN A 333 4.64 23.87 36.98
C GLN A 333 5.63 22.87 37.60
N GLU A 334 5.28 22.27 38.74
CA GLU A 334 6.07 21.18 39.34
C GLU A 334 6.15 19.97 38.41
N CYS A 335 5.07 19.63 37.72
CA CYS A 335 5.08 18.55 36.73
C CYS A 335 6.09 18.82 35.60
N MET A 336 6.15 20.06 35.08
CA MET A 336 7.11 20.46 34.05
C MET A 336 8.55 20.37 34.56
N ASN A 337 8.82 20.87 35.78
CA ASN A 337 10.15 20.83 36.38
C ASN A 337 10.64 19.39 36.56
N LEU A 338 9.79 18.51 37.12
CA LEU A 338 10.11 17.09 37.30
C LEU A 338 10.38 16.39 35.96
N TYR A 339 9.61 16.72 34.93
CA TYR A 339 9.80 16.11 33.60
C TYR A 339 11.12 16.52 32.96
N GLU A 340 11.50 17.80 33.02
CA GLU A 340 12.79 18.25 32.48
C GLU A 340 13.97 17.69 33.28
N GLU A 341 13.84 17.59 34.60
CA GLU A 341 14.85 16.90 35.43
C GLU A 341 15.01 15.43 35.05
N GLU A 342 13.91 14.67 34.94
CA GLU A 342 13.94 13.25 34.57
C GLU A 342 14.49 13.04 33.15
N ARG A 343 14.10 13.90 32.20
CA ARG A 343 14.61 13.88 30.83
C ARG A 343 16.11 14.16 30.80
N HIS A 344 16.58 15.14 31.56
CA HIS A 344 18.02 15.43 31.65
C HIS A 344 18.80 14.25 32.23
N TRP A 345 18.27 13.58 33.26
CA TRP A 345 18.87 12.36 33.80
C TRP A 345 18.87 11.20 32.81
N ALA A 346 17.82 11.04 32.03
CA ALA A 346 17.75 10.03 30.98
C ALA A 346 18.81 10.28 29.89
N GLU A 347 18.99 11.52 29.46
CA GLU A 347 20.04 11.92 28.49
C GLU A 347 21.46 11.64 29.04
N ILE A 348 21.72 11.95 30.33
CA ILE A 348 22.99 11.63 30.98
C ILE A 348 23.21 10.11 31.01
N LYS A 349 22.19 9.33 31.38
CA LYS A 349 22.29 7.87 31.46
C LYS A 349 22.52 7.24 30.10
N GLU A 350 21.86 7.73 29.05
CA GLU A 350 22.08 7.26 27.69
C GLU A 350 23.49 7.63 27.20
N SER A 351 23.97 8.84 27.52
CA SER A 351 25.35 9.25 27.24
C SER A 351 26.37 8.34 27.94
N GLN A 352 26.14 8.01 29.22
CA GLN A 352 26.96 7.05 29.96
C GLN A 352 26.93 5.66 29.31
N ALA A 353 25.76 5.15 28.93
CA ALA A 353 25.65 3.86 28.24
C ALA A 353 26.38 3.86 26.88
N ARG A 354 26.33 4.96 26.12
CA ARG A 354 27.12 5.11 24.88
C ARG A 354 28.62 5.09 25.17
N ILE A 355 29.07 5.81 26.20
CA ILE A 355 30.47 5.82 26.62
C ILE A 355 30.89 4.42 27.08
N GLU A 356 30.09 3.73 27.88
CA GLU A 356 30.37 2.37 28.36
C GLU A 356 30.44 1.36 27.22
N ASN A 357 29.50 1.41 26.26
CA ASN A 357 29.53 0.58 25.07
C ASN A 357 30.77 0.86 24.21
N THR A 358 31.14 2.13 24.06
CA THR A 358 32.35 2.52 23.31
C THR A 358 33.61 2.05 24.05
N ILE A 359 33.66 2.17 25.38
CA ILE A 359 34.76 1.64 26.20
C ILE A 359 34.81 0.12 26.11
N SER A 360 33.67 -0.57 26.14
CA SER A 360 33.61 -2.03 25.99
C SER A 360 34.11 -2.46 24.62
N LEU A 361 33.76 -1.74 23.56
CA LEU A 361 34.23 -1.98 22.20
C LEU A 361 35.73 -1.70 22.07
N MET A 362 36.20 -0.58 22.64
CA MET A 362 37.62 -0.25 22.69
C MET A 362 38.40 -1.26 23.54
N ARG A 363 37.83 -1.84 24.60
CA ARG A 363 38.45 -2.93 25.37
C ARG A 363 38.41 -4.29 24.67
N SER A 364 37.49 -4.50 23.73
CA SER A 364 37.53 -5.67 22.85
C SER A 364 38.56 -5.53 21.73
N ASP A 365 38.88 -4.28 21.34
CA ASP A 365 39.87 -3.98 20.28
C ASP A 365 41.28 -3.73 20.82
N ASP A 366 41.42 -3.11 21.99
CA ASP A 366 42.69 -2.92 22.70
C ASP A 366 42.83 -3.96 23.81
N VAL A 367 43.76 -4.87 23.54
CA VAL A 367 44.39 -5.83 24.46
C VAL A 367 43.59 -7.11 24.68
N ASP A 368 43.98 -8.11 23.90
CA ASP A 368 43.92 -9.53 24.23
C ASP A 368 44.70 -9.76 25.55
N THR A 369 44.07 -9.42 26.68
CA THR A 369 44.60 -9.56 28.04
C THR A 369 45.00 -11.00 28.32
N SER A 370 44.44 -11.96 27.59
CA SER A 370 44.83 -13.37 27.60
C SER A 370 46.21 -13.61 26.95
N GLN A 371 46.52 -12.94 25.83
CA GLN A 371 47.82 -13.04 25.17
C GLN A 371 48.90 -12.26 25.90
N LEU A 372 48.57 -11.09 26.45
CA LEU A 372 49.52 -10.30 27.24
C LEU A 372 49.86 -10.98 28.58
N SER A 373 48.91 -11.63 29.25
CA SER A 373 49.21 -12.44 30.44
C SER A 373 50.02 -13.70 30.10
N GLN A 374 49.73 -14.36 28.96
CA GLN A 374 50.54 -15.48 28.47
C GLN A 374 51.96 -15.06 28.07
N GLN A 375 52.13 -13.89 27.45
CA GLN A 375 53.45 -13.34 27.12
C GLN A 375 54.22 -12.93 28.38
N MET A 376 53.56 -12.34 29.37
CA MET A 376 54.15 -12.00 30.68
C MET A 376 54.57 -13.27 31.43
N ASP A 377 53.73 -14.31 31.46
CA ASP A 377 54.05 -15.60 32.08
C ASP A 377 55.19 -16.33 31.35
N ASN A 378 55.28 -16.20 30.03
CA ASN A 378 56.38 -16.74 29.23
C ASN A 378 57.68 -15.96 29.43
N LEU A 379 57.63 -14.63 29.59
CA LEU A 379 58.77 -13.78 29.95
C LEU A 379 59.30 -14.14 31.35
N ILE A 380 58.40 -14.27 32.34
CA ILE A 380 58.77 -14.69 33.69
C ILE A 380 59.40 -16.09 33.65
N LYS A 381 58.81 -17.06 32.94
CA LYS A 381 59.38 -18.42 32.83
C LYS A 381 60.74 -18.47 32.11
N THR A 382 60.99 -17.58 31.14
CA THR A 382 62.26 -17.54 30.41
C THR A 382 63.37 -16.85 31.21
N ASP A 383 63.07 -15.81 31.97
CA ASP A 383 64.03 -15.18 32.88
C ASP A 383 64.41 -16.11 34.06
N PHE A 384 63.45 -16.86 34.61
CA PHE A 384 63.75 -17.89 35.61
C PHE A 384 64.62 -19.03 35.05
N ARG A 385 64.52 -19.35 33.76
CA ARG A 385 65.36 -20.37 33.10
C ARG A 385 66.77 -19.87 32.79
N LYS A 386 66.94 -18.60 32.40
CA LYS A 386 68.26 -17.98 32.20
C LYS A 386 69.04 -17.84 33.52
N SER A 387 68.36 -17.50 34.61
CA SER A 387 68.93 -17.49 35.97
C SER A 387 69.45 -18.86 36.44
N LYS A 388 68.80 -19.95 36.01
CA LYS A 388 69.19 -21.33 36.37
C LYS A 388 70.34 -21.88 35.51
N ALA A 389 70.48 -21.43 34.27
CA ALA A 389 71.54 -21.84 33.36
C ALA A 389 72.91 -21.16 33.63
N ALA A 390 72.92 -20.01 34.31
CA ALA A 390 74.15 -19.33 34.72
C ALA A 390 74.80 -19.87 36.02
N LYS A 391 74.27 -20.99 36.56
CA LYS A 391 74.71 -21.62 37.82
C LYS A 391 75.22 -23.06 37.68
N ASN A 392 75.46 -23.54 36.45
CA ASN A 392 76.13 -24.81 36.19
C ASN A 392 77.47 -24.62 35.51
#